data_AF-A0A1Q6LRP3-F1
#
_entry.id   AF-A0A1Q6LRP3-F1
#
_cell.length_a   1.000
_cell.length_b   1.000
_cell.length_c   1.000
_cell.angle_alpha   90.00
_cell.angle_beta   90.00
_cell.angle_gamma   90.00
#
_symmetry.space_group_name_H-M   'P 1'
#
loop_
_entity.id
_entity.type
_entity.pdbx_description
1 polymer ?
#
loop_
_entity_poly.entity_id
_entity_poly.type
_entity_poly.pdbx_seq_one_letter_code
_entity_poly.pdbx_strand_id
1 'polypeptide(L)' 'MKLDVQFKIKNNYLLQKYIRENSYWYKYLNRNPGLLSEMEREMKEKYKLTASDKINDISEKLDLLRTFMNVLK' A
#
# COMPACT_ATOMS: atom_id res chain seq x y z
N MET A 1 15.94 15.94 -0.86
CA MET A 1 15.29 14.78 -0.22
C MET A 1 16.37 14.06 0.54
N LYS A 2 16.13 13.73 1.81
CA LYS A 2 17.13 13.08 2.66
C LYS A 2 17.48 11.67 2.14
N LEU A 3 18.72 11.21 2.32
CA LEU A 3 19.22 9.96 1.72
C LEU A 3 18.46 8.71 2.20
N ASP A 4 18.13 8.64 3.48
CA ASP A 4 17.29 7.60 4.08
C ASP A 4 15.93 7.46 3.39
N VAL A 5 15.27 8.59 3.08
CA VAL A 5 14.00 8.60 2.34
C VAL A 5 14.20 8.04 0.92
N GLN A 6 15.28 8.44 0.24
CA GLN A 6 15.61 7.93 -1.09
C GLN A 6 15.87 6.41 -1.07
N PHE A 7 16.61 5.91 -0.07
CA PHE A 7 16.85 4.48 0.10
C PHE A 7 15.55 3.72 0.38
N LYS A 8 14.68 4.24 1.25
CA LYS A 8 13.39 3.60 1.56
C LYS A 8 12.48 3.52 0.33
N ILE A 9 12.43 4.57 -0.47
CA ILE A 9 11.71 4.56 -1.76
C ILE A 9 12.35 3.55 -2.71
N LYS A 10 13.68 3.59 -2.89
CA LYS A 10 14.38 2.66 -3.80
C LYS A 10 14.21 1.20 -3.42
N ASN A 11 14.11 0.87 -2.13
CA ASN A 11 13.98 -0.51 -1.67
C ASN A 11 12.53 -1.04 -1.68
N ASN A 12 11.54 -0.22 -2.03
CA ASN A 12 10.14 -0.62 -2.08
C ASN A 12 9.51 -0.30 -3.44
N TYR A 13 9.27 -1.33 -4.24
CA TYR A 13 8.68 -1.20 -5.58
C TYR A 13 7.37 -0.40 -5.59
N LEU A 14 6.49 -0.60 -4.61
CA LEU A 14 5.21 0.10 -4.54
C LEU A 14 5.39 1.59 -4.25
N LEU A 15 6.33 1.95 -3.37
CA LEU A 15 6.67 3.36 -3.14
C LEU A 15 7.31 4.00 -4.36
N GLN A 16 8.18 3.27 -5.08
CA GLN A 16 8.73 3.78 -6.33
C GLN A 16 7.66 4.00 -7.39
N LYS A 17 6.70 3.08 -7.52
CA LYS A 17 5.59 3.20 -8.46
C LYS A 17 4.70 4.38 -8.08
N TYR A 18 4.34 4.47 -6.81
CA TYR A 18 3.45 5.49 -6.29
C TYR A 18 4.02 6.91 -6.41
N ILE A 19 5.30 7.12 -6.09
CA ILE A 19 5.93 8.45 -6.23
C ILE A 19 6.05 8.88 -7.71
N ARG A 20 6.19 7.92 -8.64
CA ARG A 20 6.19 8.18 -10.08
C ARG A 20 4.80 8.59 -10.59
N GLU A 21 3.76 7.92 -10.09
CA GLU A 21 2.35 8.27 -10.39
C GLU A 21 1.92 9.60 -9.74
N ASN A 22 2.54 9.98 -8.62
CA ASN A 22 2.18 11.13 -7.81
C ASN A 22 3.40 12.05 -7.61
N SER A 23 3.91 12.62 -8.71
CA SER A 23 5.18 13.35 -8.74
C SER A 23 5.28 14.56 -7.80
N TYR A 24 4.14 15.10 -7.33
CA TYR A 24 4.10 16.16 -6.32
C TYR A 24 4.80 15.76 -5.00
N TRP A 25 4.87 14.46 -4.70
CA TRP A 25 5.57 13.93 -3.53
C TRP A 25 7.08 14.21 -3.53
N TYR A 26 7.71 14.34 -4.71
CA TYR A 26 9.12 14.77 -4.77
C TYR A 26 9.30 16.15 -4.13
N LYS A 27 8.38 17.09 -4.38
CA LYS A 27 8.41 18.44 -3.79
C LYS A 27 8.18 18.39 -2.27
N TYR A 28 7.22 17.61 -1.80
CA TYR A 28 6.93 17.50 -0.37
C TYR A 28 8.07 16.83 0.42
N LEU A 29 8.61 15.72 -0.08
CA LEU A 29 9.72 15.01 0.56
C LEU A 29 11.05 15.77 0.47
N ASN A 30 11.21 16.65 -0.52
CA ASN A 30 12.32 17.59 -0.57
C ASN A 30 12.23 18.66 0.53
N ARG A 31 11.02 19.09 0.89
CA ARG A 31 10.77 20.13 1.91
C ARG A 31 10.74 19.58 3.33
N ASN A 32 10.07 18.45 3.52
CA ASN A 32 9.95 17.77 4.79
C ASN A 32 10.06 16.25 4.57
N PRO A 33 11.22 15.63 4.86
CA PRO A 33 11.40 14.19 4.72
C PRO A 33 10.53 13.38 5.69
N GLY A 34 10.01 14.00 6.76
CA GLY A 34 9.09 13.36 7.71
C GLY A 34 7.74 12.97 7.11
N LEU A 35 7.37 13.53 5.95
CA LEU A 35 6.10 13.23 5.27
C LEU A 35 6.07 11.86 4.56
N LEU A 36 7.12 11.06 4.70
CA LEU A 36 7.20 9.74 4.07
C LEU A 36 6.14 8.79 4.63
N SER A 37 5.80 8.88 5.92
CA SER A 37 4.73 8.10 6.54
C SER A 37 3.36 8.38 5.92
N GLU A 38 3.10 9.63 5.59
CA GLU A 38 1.86 10.11 4.97
C GLU A 38 1.77 9.59 3.54
N MET A 39 2.86 9.67 2.77
CA MET A 39 2.93 9.07 1.43
C MET A 39 2.70 7.55 1.49
N GLU A 40 3.31 6.86 2.46
CA GLU A 40 3.11 5.42 2.67
C GLU A 40 1.66 5.08 3.01
N ARG A 41 0.98 5.91 3.80
CA ARG A 41 -0.43 5.76 4.13
C ARG A 41 -1.31 5.94 2.88
N GLU A 42 -1.13 7.03 2.15
CA GLU A 42 -1.90 7.28 0.91
C GLU A 42 -1.67 6.19 -0.15
N MET A 43 -0.44 5.67 -0.24
CA MET A 43 -0.12 4.53 -1.10
C MET A 43 -0.90 3.28 -0.70
N LYS A 44 -0.96 2.95 0.60
CA LYS A 44 -1.71 1.78 1.10
C LYS A 44 -3.20 1.93 0.84
N GLU A 45 -3.76 3.13 1.03
CA GLU A 45 -5.15 3.44 0.73
C GLU A 45 -5.44 3.27 -0.79
N LYS A 46 -4.60 3.87 -1.65
CA LYS A 46 -4.76 3.78 -3.12
C LYS A 46 -4.69 2.35 -3.65
N TYR A 47 -3.80 1.53 -3.09
CA TYR A 47 -3.57 0.15 -3.54
C TYR A 47 -4.38 -0.90 -2.75
N LYS A 48 -5.32 -0.47 -1.90
CA LYS A 48 -6.12 -1.36 -1.05
C LYS A 48 -5.26 -2.37 -0.26
N LEU A 49 -4.18 -1.86 0.31
CA LEU A 49 -3.24 -2.62 1.15
C LEU A 49 -3.44 -2.34 2.64
N THR A 50 -4.58 -1.74 3.00
CA THR A 50 -4.90 -1.49 4.40
C THR A 50 -5.18 -2.80 5.13
N ALA A 51 -5.12 -2.77 6.47
CA ALA A 51 -5.46 -3.93 7.28
C ALA A 51 -6.92 -4.37 7.02
N SER A 52 -7.83 -3.40 6.85
CA SER A 52 -9.24 -3.66 6.53
C SER A 52 -9.40 -4.37 5.19
N ASP A 53 -8.68 -3.96 4.15
CA ASP A 53 -8.74 -4.62 2.84
C ASP A 53 -8.26 -6.07 2.92
N LYS A 54 -7.20 -6.34 3.70
CA LYS A 54 -6.71 -7.70 3.94
C LYS A 54 -7.71 -8.56 4.69
N ILE A 55 -8.42 -7.99 5.69
CA ILE A 55 -9.45 -8.71 6.44
C ILE A 55 -10.64 -9.04 5.52
N ASN A 56 -11.07 -8.10 4.68
CA ASN A 56 -12.14 -8.32 3.71
C ASN A 56 -11.80 -9.43 2.72
N ASP A 57 -10.60 -9.42 2.13
CA ASP A 57 -10.13 -10.48 1.21
C ASP A 57 -10.09 -11.86 1.88
N ILE A 58 -9.71 -11.95 3.16
CA ILE A 58 -9.75 -13.21 3.93
C ILE A 58 -11.20 -13.66 4.15
N SER A 59 -12.11 -12.74 4.50
CA SER A 59 -13.53 -13.07 4.70
C SER A 59 -14.15 -13.62 3.42
N GLU A 60 -13.92 -12.96 2.29
CA GLU A 60 -14.41 -13.40 0.96
C GLU A 60 -13.89 -14.80 0.61
N LYS A 61 -12.60 -15.07 0.86
CA LYS A 61 -12.01 -16.40 0.65
C LYS A 61 -12.63 -17.47 1.54
N LEU A 62 -12.89 -17.16 2.81
CA LEU A 62 -13.53 -18.09 3.74
C LEU A 62 -14.97 -18.41 3.31
N ASP A 63 -15.72 -17.42 2.83
CA ASP A 63 -17.09 -17.63 2.36
C ASP A 63 -17.13 -18.46 1.07
N LEU A 64 -16.16 -18.25 0.17
CA LEU A 64 -15.99 -19.10 -1.01
C LEU A 64 -15.71 -20.56 -0.60
N LEU A 65 -14.77 -20.79 0.33
CA LEU A 65 -14.46 -22.14 0.84
C LEU A 65 -15.68 -22.81 1.50
N ARG A 66 -16.46 -22.07 2.29
CA ARG A 66 -17.72 -22.56 2.88
C ARG A 66 -18.72 -22.97 1.79
N THR A 67 -18.84 -22.15 0.75
CA THR A 67 -19.75 -22.42 -0.38
C THR A 67 -19.32 -23.68 -1.12
N PHE A 68 -18.03 -23.83 -1.44
CA PHE A 68 -17.50 -25.05 -2.04
C PHE A 68 -17.76 -26.29 -1.18
N MET A 69 -17.51 -26.22 0.13
CA MET A 69 -17.78 -27.34 1.05
C MET A 69 -19.26 -27.70 1.14
N ASN A 70 -20.17 -26.72 1.02
CA ASN A 70 -21.61 -26.97 1.00
C ASN A 70 -22.08 -27.61 -0.30
N VAL A 71 -21.47 -27.30 -1.45
CA VAL A 71 -21.80 -27.93 -2.74
C VAL A 71 -21.33 -29.40 -2.79
N LEU A 72 -20.26 -29.74 -2.06
CA LEU A 72 -19.72 -31.09 -1.99
C LEU A 72 -20.40 -32.00 -0.95
N LYS A 73 -21.23 -31.43 -0.06
CA LYS A 73 -22.06 -32.17 0.91
C LYS A 73 -23.36 -32.61 0.27
#